data_AF-A0A3D1B2J5-F1
#
_entry.id   AF-A0A3D1B2J5-F1
#
_cell.length_a   1.000
_cell.length_b   1.000
_cell.length_c   1.000
_cell.angle_alpha   90.00
_cell.angle_beta   90.00
_cell.angle_gamma   90.00
#
_symmetry.space_group_name_H-M   'P 1'
#
loop_
_entity.id
_entity.type
_entity.pdbx_description
1 polymer ?
#
loop_
_entity_poly.entity_id
_entity_poly.type
_entity_poly.pdbx_seq_one_letter_code
_entity_poly.pdbx_strand_id
1 'polypeptide(L)'
;MENLQEEIENKIIDHITEEAGDRLVVFKPQNNSEGTDLVVAKKGLYESGEKKGKKKSIIAKIQIFGSFSKQQAKEVFISVNGQIKQSENSIFKKDIDTSKFGSKKDIYLIFVFFDVVKQDIEDFLCFMTLDNFMKIADKSGNKDILKFESFLKPEKKDKYSKFLINKKALSRDLFNIISKR
;
A
#
# COMPACT_ATOMS: atom_id res chain seq x y z
N MET A 1 -18.34 13.28 3.86
CA MET A 1 -17.63 12.05 3.44
C MET A 1 -16.73 11.67 4.58
N GLU A 2 -16.85 10.44 5.08
CA GLU A 2 -15.80 9.80 5.87
C GLU A 2 -14.45 9.91 5.14
N ASN A 3 -13.36 9.77 5.88
CA ASN A 3 -12.01 10.00 5.40
C ASN A 3 -11.73 9.18 4.12
N LEU A 4 -11.81 9.80 2.93
CA LEU A 4 -11.65 9.13 1.63
C LEU A 4 -10.36 8.29 1.56
N GLN A 5 -9.29 8.80 2.16
CA GLN A 5 -8.01 8.11 2.22
C GLN A 5 -8.15 6.77 2.98
N GLU A 6 -8.88 6.77 4.09
CA GLU A 6 -9.16 5.58 4.88
C GLU A 6 -10.00 4.57 4.09
N GLU A 7 -10.99 5.04 3.34
CA GLU A 7 -11.81 4.19 2.47
C GLU A 7 -10.97 3.52 1.37
N ILE A 8 -10.10 4.28 0.70
CA ILE A 8 -9.19 3.74 -0.33
C ILE A 8 -8.22 2.71 0.27
N GLU A 9 -7.63 3.01 1.43
CA GLU A 9 -6.77 2.07 2.14
C GLU A 9 -7.49 0.77 2.49
N ASN A 10 -8.72 0.88 2.99
CA ASN A 10 -9.53 -0.30 3.33
C ASN A 10 -9.84 -1.12 2.08
N LYS A 11 -10.21 -0.50 0.95
CA LYS A 11 -10.39 -1.22 -0.32
C LYS A 11 -9.12 -1.92 -0.78
N ILE A 12 -7.95 -1.29 -0.66
CA ILE A 12 -6.67 -1.94 -0.99
C ILE A 12 -6.41 -3.14 -0.07
N ILE A 13 -6.69 -3.01 1.23
CA ILE A 13 -6.58 -4.14 2.18
C ILE A 13 -7.50 -5.28 1.76
N ASP A 14 -8.76 -4.98 1.45
CA ASP A 14 -9.76 -5.98 1.02
C ASP A 14 -9.26 -6.73 -0.21
N HIS A 15 -8.87 -6.01 -1.28
CA HIS A 15 -8.36 -6.63 -2.51
C HIS A 15 -7.10 -7.48 -2.28
N ILE A 16 -6.17 -7.04 -1.41
CA ILE A 16 -4.98 -7.84 -1.10
C ILE A 16 -5.37 -9.11 -0.34
N THR A 17 -6.24 -8.99 0.67
CA THR A 17 -6.59 -10.10 1.57
C THR A 17 -7.47 -11.15 0.90
N GLU A 18 -8.44 -10.74 0.09
CA GLU A 18 -9.30 -11.64 -0.70
C GLU A 18 -8.47 -12.50 -1.67
N GLU A 19 -7.56 -11.87 -2.42
CA GLU A 19 -6.75 -12.57 -3.43
C GLU A 19 -5.55 -13.33 -2.83
N ALA A 20 -5.11 -12.98 -1.62
CA ALA A 20 -3.95 -13.62 -0.98
C ALA A 20 -4.25 -15.03 -0.45
N GLY A 21 -5.52 -15.39 -0.25
CA GLY A 21 -5.92 -16.68 0.30
C GLY A 21 -5.16 -17.03 1.58
N ASP A 22 -5.13 -16.09 2.54
CA ASP A 22 -4.40 -16.19 3.81
C ASP A 22 -2.86 -16.21 3.75
N ARG A 23 -2.22 -15.87 2.62
CA ARG A 23 -0.74 -15.88 2.54
C ARG A 23 -0.08 -14.59 2.98
N LEU A 24 -0.83 -13.48 2.95
CA LEU A 24 -0.37 -12.16 3.32
C LEU A 24 -1.18 -11.61 4.48
N VAL A 25 -0.55 -10.77 5.29
CA VAL A 25 -1.20 -9.95 6.32
C VAL A 25 -0.92 -8.50 5.95
N VAL A 26 -1.97 -7.67 6.00
CA VAL A 26 -1.90 -6.23 5.73
C VAL A 26 -2.44 -5.49 6.94
N PHE A 27 -1.74 -4.46 7.41
CA PHE A 27 -2.18 -3.65 8.53
C PHE A 27 -1.69 -2.20 8.42
N LYS A 28 -2.43 -1.29 9.07
CA LYS A 28 -2.02 0.12 9.22
C LYS A 28 -1.01 0.23 10.37
N PRO A 29 0.14 0.90 10.17
CA PRO A 29 1.14 1.07 11.22
C PRO A 29 0.62 1.99 12.34
N GLN A 30 0.91 1.67 13.60
CA GLN A 30 0.36 2.39 14.77
C GLN A 30 1.04 3.74 15.07
N ASN A 31 2.26 3.96 14.56
CA ASN A 31 3.05 5.17 14.81
C ASN A 31 3.45 5.80 13.49
N ASN A 32 3.53 7.14 13.47
CA ASN A 32 3.93 8.00 12.34
C ASN A 32 5.03 7.33 11.50
N SER A 33 4.60 6.70 10.42
CA SER A 33 5.33 5.64 9.76
C SER A 33 6.08 6.18 8.56
N GLU A 34 6.89 7.22 8.71
CA GLU A 34 7.71 7.80 7.61
C GLU A 34 6.94 7.85 6.27
N GLY A 35 5.70 8.36 6.30
CA GLY A 35 4.85 8.50 5.11
C GLY A 35 4.29 7.20 4.49
N THR A 36 4.28 6.09 5.22
CA THR A 36 3.74 4.79 4.78
C THR A 36 2.38 4.52 5.41
N ASP A 37 1.41 4.08 4.63
CA ASP A 37 0.02 3.95 5.05
C ASP A 37 -0.33 2.49 5.39
N LEU A 38 0.32 1.54 4.73
CA LEU A 38 0.13 0.10 4.94
C LEU A 38 1.45 -0.65 5.06
N VAL A 39 1.46 -1.73 5.84
CA VAL A 39 2.54 -2.71 5.90
C VAL A 39 2.00 -4.07 5.47
N VAL A 40 2.74 -4.74 4.58
CA VAL A 40 2.41 -6.08 4.07
C VAL A 40 3.51 -7.06 4.44
N ALA A 41 3.12 -8.20 5.00
CA ALA A 41 4.02 -9.28 5.39
C ALA A 41 3.43 -10.65 5.05
N LYS A 42 4.28 -11.69 4.99
CA LYS A 42 3.83 -13.07 4.79
C LYS A 42 3.25 -13.66 6.09
N LYS A 43 2.05 -14.26 6.01
CA LYS A 43 1.43 -14.97 7.15
C LYS A 43 2.26 -16.20 7.52
N GLY A 44 2.43 -16.45 8.82
CA GLY A 44 3.25 -17.56 9.35
C GLY A 44 4.74 -17.25 9.60
N LEU A 45 5.23 -16.06 9.20
CA LEU A 45 6.49 -15.50 9.74
C LEU A 45 6.27 -14.69 11.03
N TYR A 46 5.02 -14.64 11.51
CA TYR A 46 4.70 -14.19 12.85
C TYR A 46 4.89 -15.39 13.79
N GLU A 47 6.02 -15.46 14.49
CA GLU A 47 6.15 -16.42 15.59
C GLU A 47 5.11 -16.07 16.67
N SER A 48 4.20 -17.02 16.88
CA SER A 48 3.37 -17.08 18.07
C SER A 48 4.29 -17.15 19.30
N GLY A 49 4.27 -16.11 20.14
CA GLY A 49 4.74 -16.24 21.51
C GLY A 49 4.02 -17.42 22.17
N GLU A 50 4.79 -18.37 22.70
CA GLU A 50 4.37 -19.74 22.99
C GLU A 50 3.17 -19.92 23.93
N LYS A 51 2.44 -21.01 23.67
CA LYS A 51 1.38 -21.60 24.49
C LYS A 51 1.84 -21.92 25.93
N LYS A 52 1.13 -21.43 26.96
CA LYS A 52 0.81 -22.22 28.16
C LYS A 52 -0.55 -21.84 28.78
N GLY A 53 -1.49 -22.78 28.71
CA GLY A 53 -2.34 -23.14 29.85
C GLY A 53 -3.57 -22.30 30.19
N LYS A 54 -4.73 -22.96 30.04
CA LYS A 54 -5.99 -22.85 30.83
C LYS A 54 -7.02 -21.75 30.49
N LYS A 55 -8.14 -22.27 29.97
CA LYS A 55 -9.56 -21.97 30.22
C LYS A 55 -10.10 -20.56 29.91
N LYS A 56 -10.99 -20.57 28.91
CA LYS A 56 -12.26 -19.81 28.77
C LYS A 56 -12.31 -18.44 29.46
N SER A 57 -12.21 -17.38 28.67
CA SER A 57 -13.16 -16.27 28.75
C SER A 57 -13.24 -15.59 27.39
N ILE A 58 -14.41 -15.71 26.77
CA ILE A 58 -14.85 -14.85 25.67
C ILE A 58 -14.94 -13.45 26.31
N ILE A 59 -14.42 -12.40 25.65
CA ILE A 59 -14.34 -11.00 26.14
C ILE A 59 -13.12 -10.71 27.04
N ALA A 60 -12.00 -10.27 26.43
CA ALA A 60 -11.06 -9.36 27.09
C ALA A 60 -10.16 -8.65 26.06
N LYS A 61 -10.50 -7.39 25.82
CA LYS A 61 -9.60 -6.23 25.67
C LYS A 61 -8.38 -6.37 24.75
N ILE A 62 -8.49 -5.63 23.66
CA ILE A 62 -7.42 -4.97 22.92
C ILE A 62 -6.45 -4.34 23.93
N GLN A 63 -5.36 -5.05 24.23
CA GLN A 63 -4.17 -4.53 24.88
C GLN A 63 -3.00 -5.05 24.06
N ILE A 64 -2.60 -4.22 23.11
CA ILE A 64 -1.47 -4.44 22.22
C ILE A 64 -0.23 -4.10 23.04
N PHE A 65 0.35 -5.12 23.68
CA PHE A 65 1.68 -5.08 24.28
C PHE A 65 2.59 -6.05 23.54
N GLY A 66 3.81 -5.60 23.24
CA GLY A 66 4.90 -6.51 22.88
C GLY A 66 5.85 -5.93 21.85
N SER A 67 6.84 -5.18 22.32
CA SER A 67 8.12 -4.96 21.65
C SER A 67 8.61 -6.24 20.94
N PHE A 68 8.64 -6.22 19.61
CA PHE A 68 8.93 -7.38 18.77
C PHE A 68 10.43 -7.61 18.59
N SER A 69 10.88 -8.84 18.83
CA SER A 69 12.25 -9.32 18.61
C SER A 69 12.54 -9.58 17.13
N LYS A 70 13.71 -9.14 16.66
CA LYS A 70 14.30 -9.34 15.33
C LYS A 70 14.41 -10.83 14.92
N GLN A 71 13.34 -11.40 14.38
CA GLN A 71 13.48 -12.15 13.13
C GLN A 71 12.93 -11.21 12.05
N GLN A 72 13.74 -10.86 11.05
CA GLN A 72 13.33 -9.96 9.98
C GLN A 72 12.21 -10.60 9.17
N ALA A 73 10.96 -10.41 9.59
CA ALA A 73 9.83 -10.57 8.70
C ALA A 73 10.09 -9.66 7.49
N LYS A 74 10.10 -10.24 6.28
CA LYS A 74 10.29 -9.50 5.04
C LYS A 74 9.03 -8.67 4.81
N GLU A 75 9.07 -7.43 5.29
CA GLU A 75 7.98 -6.47 5.19
C GLU A 75 8.13 -5.63 3.92
N VAL A 76 6.97 -5.25 3.38
CA VAL A 76 6.85 -4.23 2.33
C VAL A 76 6.02 -3.09 2.89
N PHE A 77 6.56 -1.88 2.77
CA PHE A 77 5.86 -0.66 3.20
C PHE A 77 5.21 -0.01 1.98
N ILE A 78 3.95 0.39 2.11
CA ILE A 78 3.18 0.96 1.01
C ILE A 78 2.66 2.34 1.41
N SER A 79 2.90 3.34 0.56
CA SER A 79 2.16 4.60 0.61
C SER A 79 1.03 4.58 -0.41
N VAL A 80 -0.19 4.78 0.08
CA VAL A 80 -1.43 4.79 -0.67
C VAL A 80 -1.75 6.22 -1.07
N ASN A 81 -1.77 6.46 -2.38
CA ASN A 81 -2.01 7.77 -2.96
C ASN A 81 -3.30 7.72 -3.78
N GLY A 82 -4.41 8.00 -3.10
CA GLY A 82 -5.74 8.05 -3.70
C GLY A 82 -6.13 9.41 -4.28
N GLN A 83 -7.03 9.40 -5.27
CA GLN A 83 -7.74 10.57 -5.81
C GLN A 83 -9.14 10.15 -6.30
N ILE A 84 -10.16 11.00 -6.14
CA ILE A 84 -11.49 10.75 -6.74
C ILE A 84 -11.40 10.85 -8.27
N LYS A 85 -12.01 9.89 -8.98
CA LYS A 85 -12.22 9.98 -10.43
C LYS A 85 -13.36 10.94 -10.74
N GLN A 86 -13.06 12.06 -11.38
CA GLN A 86 -14.06 13.09 -11.71
C GLN A 86 -14.82 12.80 -13.01
N SER A 87 -14.15 12.15 -13.96
CA SER A 87 -14.68 11.80 -15.28
C SER A 87 -13.88 10.65 -15.92
N GLU A 88 -14.37 10.11 -17.03
CA GLU A 88 -13.66 9.07 -17.80
C GLU A 88 -12.31 9.50 -18.35
N ASN A 89 -12.09 10.79 -18.59
CA ASN A 89 -10.82 11.32 -19.11
C ASN A 89 -9.98 11.99 -18.02
N SER A 90 -10.24 11.69 -16.74
CA SER A 90 -9.46 12.23 -15.63
C SER A 90 -7.98 11.87 -15.77
N ILE A 91 -7.13 12.85 -15.48
CA ILE A 91 -5.70 12.65 -15.30
C ILE A 91 -5.44 12.68 -13.80
N PHE A 92 -4.81 11.64 -13.28
CA PHE A 92 -4.41 11.57 -11.88
C PHE A 92 -3.25 12.54 -11.70
N LYS A 93 -3.32 13.43 -10.71
CA LYS A 93 -2.27 14.42 -10.42
C LYS A 93 -2.03 14.51 -8.92
N LYS A 94 -0.80 14.21 -8.49
CA LYS A 94 -0.42 14.32 -7.08
C LYS A 94 1.05 14.67 -6.93
N ASP A 95 1.31 15.64 -6.06
CA ASP A 95 2.66 15.97 -5.63
C ASP A 95 3.00 15.10 -4.41
N ILE A 96 4.17 14.46 -4.46
CA ILE A 96 4.68 13.57 -3.42
C ILE A 96 5.93 14.21 -2.84
N ASP A 97 5.86 14.61 -1.58
CA ASP A 97 7.03 14.94 -0.78
C ASP A 97 7.76 13.64 -0.44
N THR A 98 8.96 13.45 -1.01
CA THR A 98 9.78 12.26 -0.78
C THR A 98 10.60 12.35 0.51
N SER A 99 10.75 13.53 1.10
CA SER A 99 11.50 13.69 2.36
C SER A 99 10.82 12.97 3.54
N LYS A 100 9.50 12.78 3.47
CA LYS A 100 8.72 12.07 4.48
C LYS A 100 9.10 10.59 4.65
N PHE A 101 9.73 10.00 3.64
CA PHE A 101 10.05 8.56 3.59
C PHE A 101 11.32 8.16 4.34
N GLY A 102 12.03 9.12 4.92
CA GLY A 102 13.21 8.86 5.75
C GLY A 102 14.29 8.04 5.04
N SER A 103 14.86 7.08 5.76
CA SER A 103 15.91 6.16 5.24
C SER A 103 15.40 4.74 5.03
N LYS A 104 14.08 4.54 5.11
CA LYS A 104 13.47 3.23 4.91
C LYS A 104 13.75 2.71 3.51
N LYS A 105 14.23 1.48 3.47
CA LYS A 105 14.27 0.70 2.24
C LYS A 105 12.90 0.07 2.03
N ASP A 106 12.61 -0.31 0.79
CA ASP A 106 11.42 -1.12 0.45
C ASP A 106 10.07 -0.42 0.58
N ILE A 107 10.06 0.88 0.30
CA ILE A 107 8.81 1.65 0.14
C ILE A 107 8.30 1.49 -1.29
N TYR A 108 7.02 1.14 -1.38
CA TYR A 108 6.24 1.08 -2.60
C TYR A 108 5.16 2.15 -2.58
N LEU A 109 4.82 2.66 -3.75
CA LEU A 109 3.78 3.66 -3.96
C LEU A 109 2.66 3.00 -4.75
N ILE A 110 1.43 3.19 -4.27
CA ILE A 110 0.21 2.89 -5.02
C ILE A 110 -0.44 4.22 -5.38
N PHE A 111 -0.70 4.43 -6.67
CA PHE A 111 -1.53 5.52 -7.15
C PHE A 111 -2.79 4.94 -7.79
N VAL A 112 -3.96 5.35 -7.28
CA VAL A 112 -5.22 4.75 -7.69
C VAL A 112 -6.38 5.75 -7.63
N PHE A 113 -7.27 5.65 -8.61
CA PHE A 113 -8.52 6.37 -8.59
C PHE A 113 -9.57 5.67 -7.72
N PHE A 114 -10.36 6.45 -7.00
CA PHE A 114 -11.58 5.99 -6.36
C PHE A 114 -12.80 6.34 -7.21
N ASP A 115 -13.60 5.34 -7.54
CA ASP A 115 -14.86 5.47 -8.25
C ASP A 115 -15.99 5.60 -7.22
N VAL A 116 -16.50 6.82 -7.06
CA VAL A 116 -17.56 7.14 -6.08
C VAL A 116 -18.89 6.47 -6.40
N VAL A 117 -19.12 6.08 -7.66
CA VAL A 117 -20.35 5.39 -8.08
C VAL A 117 -20.26 3.92 -7.71
N LYS A 118 -19.11 3.28 -7.97
CA LYS A 118 -18.86 1.88 -7.58
C LYS A 118 -18.55 1.70 -6.09
N GLN A 119 -18.23 2.79 -5.39
CA GLN A 119 -17.72 2.77 -4.02
C GLN A 119 -16.52 1.80 -3.89
N ASP A 120 -15.62 1.85 -4.87
CA ASP A 120 -14.45 0.99 -4.96
C ASP A 120 -13.30 1.71 -5.69
N ILE A 121 -12.10 1.18 -5.57
CA ILE A 121 -10.95 1.61 -6.37
C ILE A 121 -11.08 1.13 -7.82
N GLU A 122 -10.59 1.92 -8.77
CA GLU A 122 -10.53 1.54 -10.18
C GLU A 122 -9.69 0.26 -10.41
N ASP A 123 -10.01 -0.46 -11.48
CA ASP A 123 -9.40 -1.76 -11.77
C ASP A 123 -7.90 -1.67 -12.05
N PHE A 124 -7.43 -0.53 -12.53
CA PHE A 124 -6.02 -0.30 -12.82
C PHE A 124 -5.42 0.73 -11.85
N LEU A 125 -4.25 0.40 -11.34
CA LEU A 125 -3.47 1.24 -10.43
C LEU A 125 -2.00 1.22 -10.83
N CYS A 126 -1.28 2.27 -10.50
CA CYS A 126 0.17 2.29 -10.64
C CYS A 126 0.79 1.73 -9.35
N PHE A 127 1.63 0.71 -9.47
CA PHE A 127 2.35 0.10 -8.36
C PHE A 127 3.85 0.05 -8.65
N MET A 128 4.65 0.77 -7.86
CA MET A 128 6.09 0.88 -8.10
C MET A 128 6.88 1.16 -6.82
N THR A 129 8.20 0.94 -6.86
CA THR A 129 9.10 1.32 -5.76
C THR A 129 9.32 2.84 -5.73
N LEU A 130 9.60 3.37 -4.55
CA LEU A 130 10.02 4.76 -4.36
C LEU A 130 11.24 5.10 -5.23
N ASP A 131 12.24 4.21 -5.30
CA ASP A 131 13.44 4.37 -6.14
C ASP A 131 13.11 4.55 -7.62
N ASN A 132 12.17 3.75 -8.15
CA ASN A 132 11.74 3.90 -9.53
C ASN A 132 11.03 5.23 -9.72
N PHE A 133 10.20 5.65 -8.75
CA PHE A 133 9.45 6.89 -8.83
C PHE A 133 10.41 8.10 -8.84
N MET A 134 11.39 8.13 -7.94
CA MET A 134 12.43 9.16 -7.89
C MET A 134 13.25 9.28 -9.18
N LYS A 135 13.39 8.20 -9.95
CA LYS A 135 14.13 8.20 -11.23
C LYS A 135 13.33 8.76 -12.40
N ILE A 136 11.99 8.65 -12.39
CA ILE A 136 11.16 8.97 -13.57
C ILE A 136 10.19 10.14 -13.37
N ALA A 137 9.87 10.49 -12.13
CA ALA A 137 8.94 11.57 -11.83
C ALA A 137 9.56 12.94 -12.11
N ASP A 138 8.72 13.89 -12.50
CA ASP A 138 9.17 15.27 -12.71
C ASP A 138 9.30 15.98 -11.36
N LYS A 139 10.23 16.92 -11.25
CA LYS A 139 10.39 17.71 -10.02
C LYS A 139 9.36 18.85 -9.95
N SER A 140 8.87 19.13 -8.75
CA SER A 140 7.93 20.22 -8.46
C SER A 140 8.62 21.35 -7.71
N GLY A 141 9.44 22.16 -8.40
CA GLY A 141 10.11 23.32 -7.83
C GLY A 141 11.18 22.99 -6.76
N ASN A 142 10.77 22.42 -5.64
CA ASN A 142 11.59 21.77 -4.62
C ASN A 142 12.13 20.42 -5.14
N LYS A 143 13.38 20.09 -4.79
CA LYS A 143 14.04 18.83 -5.15
C LYS A 143 13.38 17.59 -4.53
N ASP A 144 12.76 17.77 -3.36
CA ASP A 144 12.14 16.67 -2.61
C ASP A 144 10.65 16.49 -2.95
N ILE A 145 10.06 17.34 -3.80
CA ILE A 145 8.66 17.20 -4.22
C ILE A 145 8.64 16.73 -5.66
N LEU A 146 8.04 15.56 -5.89
CA LEU A 146 7.95 14.93 -7.21
C LEU A 146 6.50 14.82 -7.66
N LYS A 147 6.26 15.07 -8.95
CA LYS A 147 4.94 15.05 -9.57
C LYS A 147 4.63 13.69 -10.16
N PHE A 148 3.53 13.10 -9.70
CA PHE A 148 2.89 11.98 -10.37
C PHE A 148 1.73 12.49 -11.24
N GLU A 149 1.84 12.27 -12.55
CA GLU A 149 0.79 12.59 -13.52
C GLU A 149 0.61 11.39 -14.46
N SER A 150 -0.57 10.75 -14.44
CA SER A 150 -0.86 9.56 -15.26
C SER A 150 -2.35 9.43 -15.55
N PHE A 151 -2.68 8.80 -16.68
CA PHE A 151 -4.07 8.43 -16.99
C PHE A 151 -4.56 7.21 -16.20
N LEU A 152 -3.64 6.40 -15.66
CA LEU A 152 -3.93 5.12 -15.00
C LEU A 152 -4.84 4.19 -15.84
N LYS A 153 -4.64 4.20 -17.16
CA LYS A 153 -5.47 3.48 -18.14
C LYS A 153 -4.59 2.75 -19.15
N PRO A 154 -4.79 1.44 -19.41
CA PRO A 154 -3.95 0.67 -20.34
C PRO A 154 -3.92 1.22 -21.77
N GLU A 155 -5.04 1.79 -22.21
CA GLU A 155 -5.21 2.36 -23.55
C GLU A 155 -4.47 3.69 -23.75
N LYS A 156 -4.04 4.35 -22.67
CA LYS A 156 -3.29 5.62 -22.72
C LYS A 156 -1.88 5.41 -22.17
N LYS A 157 -0.89 5.60 -23.05
CA LYS A 157 0.51 5.43 -22.67
C LYS A 157 1.11 6.70 -22.08
N ASP A 158 1.84 6.54 -20.98
CA ASP A 158 2.67 7.52 -20.33
C ASP A 158 3.91 6.83 -19.72
N LYS A 159 4.78 7.60 -19.05
CA LYS A 159 6.03 7.08 -18.46
C LYS A 159 5.82 6.09 -17.32
N TYR A 160 4.62 6.04 -16.75
CA TYR A 160 4.25 5.13 -15.66
C TYR A 160 3.56 3.86 -16.17
N SER A 161 3.22 3.76 -17.46
CA SER A 161 2.47 2.62 -18.02
C SER A 161 3.10 1.25 -17.76
N LYS A 162 4.43 1.16 -17.61
CA LYS A 162 5.11 -0.11 -17.27
C LYS A 162 4.89 -0.58 -15.83
N PHE A 163 4.39 0.29 -14.97
CA PHE A 163 4.06 0.03 -13.57
C PHE A 163 2.54 -0.06 -13.35
N LEU A 164 1.76 0.06 -14.42
CA LEU A 164 0.32 -0.10 -14.37
C LEU A 164 -0.02 -1.58 -14.23
N ILE A 165 -0.77 -1.91 -13.19
CA ILE A 165 -1.24 -3.27 -12.94
C ILE A 165 -2.75 -3.27 -12.74
N ASN A 166 -3.38 -4.42 -12.99
CA ASN A 166 -4.75 -4.64 -12.54
C ASN A 166 -4.75 -4.91 -11.03
N LYS A 167 -5.70 -4.35 -10.27
CA LYS A 167 -5.78 -4.50 -8.80
C LYS A 167 -5.80 -5.96 -8.34
N LYS A 168 -6.38 -6.87 -9.13
CA LYS A 168 -6.37 -8.32 -8.83
C LYS A 168 -4.97 -8.95 -8.87
N ALA A 169 -4.02 -8.33 -9.58
CA ALA A 169 -2.64 -8.79 -9.62
C ALA A 169 -1.82 -8.33 -8.39
N LEU A 170 -2.30 -7.34 -7.63
CA LEU A 170 -1.54 -6.69 -6.56
C LEU A 170 -1.09 -7.69 -5.48
N SER A 171 -2.01 -8.57 -5.04
CA SER A 171 -1.71 -9.58 -4.01
C SER A 171 -0.59 -10.54 -4.45
N ARG A 172 -0.70 -11.06 -5.68
CA ARG A 172 0.33 -11.94 -6.27
C ARG A 172 1.67 -11.23 -6.39
N ASP A 173 1.68 -9.98 -6.85
CA ASP A 173 2.90 -9.22 -7.07
C ASP A 173 3.59 -8.90 -5.74
N LEU A 174 2.83 -8.52 -4.70
CA LEU A 174 3.31 -8.36 -3.32
C LEU A 174 3.88 -9.67 -2.75
N PHE A 175 3.17 -10.79 -2.92
CA PHE A 175 3.65 -12.09 -2.46
C PHE A 175 4.99 -12.47 -3.11
N ASN A 176 5.14 -12.21 -4.41
CA ASN A 176 6.37 -12.48 -5.14
C ASN A 176 7.52 -11.57 -4.68
N ILE A 177 7.25 -10.29 -4.41
CA ILE A 177 8.24 -9.35 -3.87
C ILE A 177 8.74 -9.82 -2.50
N ILE A 178 7.83 -10.18 -1.60
CA ILE A 178 8.15 -10.62 -0.24
C ILE A 178 8.90 -11.96 -0.26
N SER A 179 8.54 -12.87 -1.16
CA SER A 179 9.13 -14.22 -1.23
C SER A 179 10.50 -14.30 -1.91
N LYS A 180 10.86 -13.33 -2.75
CA LYS A 180 12.15 -13.29 -3.47
C LYS A 180 13.29 -12.66 -2.67
N ARG A 181 12.94 -11.89 -1.64
CA ARG A 181 13.90 -11.41 -0.65
C ARG A 181 14.32 -12.57 0.20
#